data_AF-A0A8T9QCX5-F1
#
_entry.id   AF-A0A8T9QCX5-F1
#
_cell.length_a   1.000
_cell.length_b   1.000
_cell.length_c   1.000
_cell.angle_alpha   90.00
_cell.angle_beta   90.00
_cell.angle_gamma   90.00
#
_symmetry.space_group_name_H-M   'P 1'
#
loop_
_entity.id
_entity.type
_entity.pdbx_description
1 polymer ?
#
loop_
_entity_poly.entity_id
_entity_poly.type
_entity_poly.pdbx_seq_one_letter_code
_entity_poly.pdbx_strand_id
1 'polypeptide(L)'
;MTAGHAVVLTFPKGAAPAQGLPAQLVTYNNRFYRANNLQVQPVLLGDNMDLVVVQSLPGAKVAQNYALKLRGPQSPLSKLRGAGYQTLIIGIDNLPLLLQSKDVEEYLRFYEKTYK
;
A
#
# COMPACT_ATOMS: atom_id res chain seq x y z
N MET A 1 10.60 17.72 -10.27
CA MET A 1 10.02 16.39 -10.58
C MET A 1 9.34 15.89 -9.32
N THR A 2 8.07 15.54 -9.36
CA THR A 2 7.39 14.97 -8.17
C THR A 2 7.86 13.53 -8.01
N ALA A 3 8.49 13.20 -6.88
CA ALA A 3 8.92 11.83 -6.61
C ALA A 3 7.72 10.87 -6.59
N GLY A 4 7.86 9.69 -7.19
CA GLY A 4 6.82 8.66 -7.19
C GLY A 4 6.49 8.21 -5.77
N HIS A 5 5.31 7.64 -5.57
CA HIS A 5 4.85 7.12 -4.28
C HIS A 5 4.14 5.77 -4.47
N ALA A 6 4.12 5.00 -3.41
CA ALA A 6 3.36 3.77 -3.27
C ALA A 6 2.37 3.89 -2.10
N VAL A 7 1.24 3.19 -2.22
CA VAL A 7 0.37 2.88 -1.10
C VAL A 7 0.56 1.41 -0.76
N VAL A 8 0.97 1.14 0.48
CA VAL A 8 1.24 -0.21 0.97
C VAL A 8 0.19 -0.59 2.00
N LEU A 9 -0.50 -1.70 1.75
CA LEU A 9 -1.41 -2.31 2.70
C LEU A 9 -0.66 -3.44 3.41
N THR A 10 -0.64 -3.43 4.74
CA THR A 10 0.04 -4.44 5.56
C THR A 10 -0.98 -5.36 6.23
N PHE A 11 -0.69 -6.65 6.25
CA PHE A 11 -1.53 -7.69 6.84
C PHE A 11 -0.67 -8.67 7.65
N PRO A 12 -1.22 -9.28 8.73
CA PRO A 12 -0.64 -10.49 9.28
C PRO A 12 -0.56 -11.57 8.19
N LYS A 13 0.51 -12.36 8.20
CA LYS A 13 0.70 -13.41 7.19
C LYS A 13 -0.47 -14.38 7.15
N GLY A 14 -0.94 -14.69 5.94
CA GLY A 14 -2.04 -15.61 5.73
C GLY A 14 -3.41 -15.08 6.14
N ALA A 15 -3.53 -13.77 6.42
CA ALA A 15 -4.82 -13.15 6.70
C ALA A 15 -5.79 -13.41 5.53
N ALA A 16 -6.90 -14.10 5.81
CA ALA A 16 -7.96 -14.35 4.81
C ALA A 16 -8.41 -13.06 4.08
N PRO A 17 -8.52 -11.89 4.74
CA PRO A 17 -8.74 -10.59 4.10
C PRO A 17 -7.78 -10.21 2.96
N ALA A 18 -6.52 -10.67 3.00
CA ALA A 18 -5.53 -10.39 1.97
C ALA A 18 -5.69 -11.31 0.74
N GLN A 19 -6.37 -12.45 0.89
CA GLN A 19 -6.57 -13.40 -0.21
C GLN A 19 -7.45 -12.79 -1.30
N GLY A 20 -6.92 -12.76 -2.52
CA GLY A 20 -7.62 -12.19 -3.68
C GLY A 20 -7.69 -10.65 -3.70
N LEU A 21 -7.24 -9.96 -2.64
CA LEU A 21 -7.20 -8.50 -2.60
C LEU A 21 -6.40 -7.88 -3.77
N PRO A 22 -5.22 -8.42 -4.17
CA PRO A 22 -4.50 -7.88 -5.33
C PRO A 22 -5.34 -7.83 -6.61
N ALA A 23 -6.07 -8.91 -6.93
CA ALA A 23 -6.93 -8.96 -8.12
C ALA A 23 -8.12 -7.99 -8.03
N GLN A 24 -8.71 -7.85 -6.84
CA GLN A 24 -9.79 -6.88 -6.61
C GLN A 24 -9.28 -5.43 -6.75
N LEU A 25 -8.07 -5.14 -6.29
CA LEU A 25 -7.44 -3.83 -6.46
C LEU A 25 -7.09 -3.54 -7.93
N VAL A 26 -6.59 -4.52 -8.69
CA VAL A 26 -6.39 -4.37 -10.14
C VAL A 26 -7.71 -4.02 -10.82
N THR A 27 -8.79 -4.72 -10.48
CA THR A 27 -10.13 -4.46 -11.04
C THR A 27 -10.64 -3.07 -10.69
N TYR A 28 -10.51 -2.67 -9.42
CA TYR A 28 -10.87 -1.34 -8.93
C TYR A 28 -10.04 -0.24 -9.62
N ASN A 29 -8.73 -0.42 -9.74
CA ASN A 29 -7.81 0.53 -10.37
C ASN A 29 -8.11 0.69 -11.87
N ASN A 30 -8.37 -0.41 -12.58
CA ASN A 30 -8.76 -0.35 -13.99
C ASN A 30 -10.08 0.37 -14.21
N ARG A 31 -10.99 0.35 -13.23
CA ARG A 31 -12.29 1.02 -13.30
C ARG A 31 -12.22 2.51 -12.96
N PHE A 32 -11.48 2.87 -11.92
CA PHE A 32 -11.53 4.23 -11.34
C PHE A 32 -10.24 5.05 -11.50
N TYR A 33 -9.11 4.40 -11.78
CA TYR A 33 -7.77 5.00 -11.84
C TYR A 33 -7.00 4.57 -13.10
N ARG A 34 -7.72 4.23 -14.19
CA ARG A 34 -7.12 3.69 -15.42
C ARG A 34 -6.00 4.58 -15.97
N ALA A 35 -6.20 5.90 -15.93
CA ALA A 35 -5.22 6.89 -16.41
C ALA A 35 -3.91 6.89 -15.60
N ASN A 36 -3.92 6.38 -14.37
CA ASN A 36 -2.73 6.28 -13.53
C ASN A 36 -1.89 5.03 -13.82
N ASN A 37 -2.42 4.06 -14.57
CA ASN A 37 -1.73 2.81 -14.91
C ASN A 37 -1.07 2.12 -13.70
N LEU A 38 -1.84 1.98 -12.61
CA LEU A 38 -1.33 1.48 -11.34
C LEU A 38 -1.04 -0.03 -11.42
N GLN A 39 0.15 -0.41 -11.00
CA GLN A 39 0.57 -1.76 -10.68
C GLN A 39 0.17 -2.14 -9.26
N VAL A 40 -0.19 -3.40 -9.07
CA VAL A 40 -0.51 -3.99 -7.76
C VAL A 40 0.36 -5.22 -7.59
N GLN A 41 1.16 -5.26 -6.53
CA GLN A 41 2.11 -6.34 -6.26
C GLN A 41 1.90 -6.89 -4.85
N PRO A 42 1.57 -8.17 -4.68
CA PRO A 42 1.67 -8.83 -3.39
C PRO A 42 3.16 -9.07 -3.06
N VAL A 43 3.56 -8.77 -1.82
CA VAL A 43 4.94 -8.95 -1.35
C VAL A 43 4.92 -9.60 0.02
N LEU A 44 5.74 -10.63 0.23
CA LEU A 44 5.96 -11.20 1.56
C LEU A 44 6.97 -10.33 2.31
N LEU A 45 6.65 -9.88 3.51
CA LEU A 45 7.55 -9.09 4.35
C LEU A 45 7.97 -9.91 5.57
N GLY A 46 9.15 -10.52 5.46
CA GLY A 46 9.66 -11.44 6.47
C GLY A 46 8.75 -12.66 6.64
N ASP A 47 8.68 -13.17 7.87
CA ASP A 47 7.95 -14.39 8.17
C ASP A 47 6.53 -14.16 8.71
N ASN A 48 6.19 -12.91 9.04
CA ASN A 48 5.00 -12.59 9.84
C ASN A 48 4.01 -11.63 9.14
N MET A 49 4.41 -10.98 8.04
CA MET A 49 3.56 -10.00 7.36
C MET A 49 3.48 -10.22 5.86
N ASP A 50 2.29 -9.96 5.32
CA ASP A 50 2.03 -9.87 3.90
C ASP A 50 1.72 -8.42 3.54
N LEU A 51 2.22 -7.98 2.39
CA LEU A 51 1.99 -6.65 1.85
C LEU A 51 1.22 -6.74 0.53
N VAL A 52 0.41 -5.72 0.28
CA VAL A 52 -0.07 -5.40 -1.07
C VAL A 52 0.35 -3.97 -1.41
N VAL A 53 1.26 -3.85 -2.37
CA VAL A 53 1.85 -2.58 -2.81
C VAL A 53 1.13 -2.09 -4.07
N VAL A 54 0.66 -0.85 -4.05
CA VAL A 54 0.07 -0.18 -5.22
C VAL A 54 0.96 1.01 -5.63
N GLN A 55 1.45 0.99 -6.88
CA GLN A 55 2.43 1.96 -7.41
C GLN A 55 2.28 2.10 -8.94
N SER A 56 2.86 3.07 -9.63
CA SER A 56 3.54 4.27 -9.14
C SER A 56 2.57 5.44 -9.16
N LEU A 57 2.26 5.98 -7.98
CA LEU A 57 1.46 7.18 -7.85
C LEU A 57 2.38 8.39 -8.07
N PRO A 58 1.99 9.39 -8.88
CA PRO A 58 2.88 10.47 -9.31
C PRO A 58 3.19 11.52 -8.23
N GLY A 59 2.87 11.28 -6.96
CA GLY A 59 3.19 12.19 -5.86
C GLY A 59 2.40 11.92 -4.57
N ALA A 60 2.86 12.51 -3.47
CA ALA A 60 2.30 12.31 -2.13
C ALA A 60 0.80 12.62 -2.05
N LYS A 61 0.36 13.76 -2.60
CA LYS A 61 -1.05 14.16 -2.60
C LYS A 61 -1.95 13.18 -3.36
N VAL A 62 -1.45 12.63 -4.47
CA VAL A 62 -2.19 11.63 -5.25
C VAL A 62 -2.27 10.31 -4.48
N ALA A 63 -1.18 9.88 -3.85
CA ALA A 63 -1.15 8.70 -3.00
C ALA A 63 -2.08 8.82 -1.78
N GLN A 64 -2.09 9.98 -1.11
CA GLN A 64 -3.01 10.29 0.00
C GLN A 64 -4.46 10.23 -0.44
N ASN A 65 -4.80 10.85 -1.57
CA ASN A 65 -6.16 10.81 -2.11
C ASN A 65 -6.57 9.38 -2.47
N TYR A 66 -5.68 8.60 -3.09
CA TYR A 66 -5.93 7.20 -3.40
C TYR A 66 -6.19 6.38 -2.13
N ALA A 67 -5.33 6.51 -1.10
CA ALA A 67 -5.50 5.85 0.19
C ALA A 67 -6.82 6.24 0.89
N LEU A 68 -7.23 7.51 0.80
CA LEU A 68 -8.52 7.96 1.32
C LEU A 68 -9.69 7.29 0.58
N LYS A 69 -9.65 7.25 -0.75
CA LYS A 69 -10.71 6.64 -1.58
C LYS A 69 -10.81 5.13 -1.37
N LEU A 70 -9.68 4.49 -1.09
CA LEU A 70 -9.60 3.09 -0.67
C LEU A 70 -10.36 2.79 0.63
N ARG A 71 -10.65 3.77 1.49
CA ARG A 71 -11.49 3.57 2.69
C ARG A 71 -13.00 3.71 2.42
N GLY A 72 -13.36 4.14 1.21
CA GLY A 72 -14.74 4.36 0.78
C GLY A 72 -15.52 3.06 0.54
N PRO A 73 -16.87 3.13 0.48
CA PRO A 73 -17.73 1.97 0.32
C PRO A 73 -17.56 1.22 -1.00
N GLN A 74 -17.09 1.90 -2.06
CA GLN A 74 -16.85 1.29 -3.37
C GLN A 74 -15.50 0.56 -3.47
N SER A 75 -14.66 0.67 -2.45
CA SER A 75 -13.34 0.05 -2.42
C SER A 75 -13.42 -1.44 -2.07
N PRO A 76 -12.51 -2.29 -2.59
CA PRO A 76 -12.29 -3.65 -2.11
C PRO A 76 -12.07 -3.73 -0.58
N LEU A 77 -11.46 -2.70 0.02
CA LEU A 77 -11.17 -2.65 1.45
C LEU A 77 -12.43 -2.39 2.32
N SER A 78 -13.57 -2.03 1.71
CA SER A 78 -14.82 -1.83 2.45
C SER A 78 -15.27 -3.09 3.20
N LYS A 79 -14.97 -4.27 2.62
CA LYS A 79 -15.24 -5.59 3.21
C LYS A 79 -14.22 -6.01 4.26
N LEU A 80 -13.10 -5.29 4.37
CA LEU A 80 -12.00 -5.59 5.29
C LEU A 80 -12.01 -4.70 6.54
N ARG A 81 -13.12 -3.97 6.79
CA ARG A 81 -13.27 -3.18 8.01
C ARG A 81 -13.15 -4.09 9.24
N GLY A 82 -12.24 -3.74 10.15
CA GLY A 82 -11.96 -4.55 11.35
C GLY A 82 -10.94 -5.67 11.15
N ALA A 83 -10.41 -5.88 9.94
CA ALA A 83 -9.43 -6.93 9.64
C ALA A 83 -8.00 -6.64 10.14
N GLY A 84 -7.78 -5.54 10.85
CA GLY A 84 -6.48 -5.20 11.43
C GLY A 84 -5.38 -4.82 10.43
N TYR A 85 -5.71 -4.53 9.17
CA TYR A 85 -4.74 -4.07 8.18
C TYR A 85 -4.32 -2.62 8.44
N GLN A 86 -3.09 -2.27 8.08
CA GLN A 86 -2.63 -0.87 8.09
C GLN A 86 -2.39 -0.37 6.67
N THR A 87 -2.43 0.94 6.49
CA THR A 87 -2.15 1.60 5.21
C THR A 87 -1.02 2.59 5.39
N LEU A 88 0.04 2.42 4.61
CA LEU A 88 1.24 3.26 4.62
C LEU A 88 1.37 3.96 3.27
N ILE A 89 1.80 5.22 3.29
CA ILE A 89 2.16 5.97 2.08
C ILE A 89 3.67 6.13 2.10
N ILE A 90 4.33 5.68 1.04
CA ILE A 90 5.78 5.55 1.00
C ILE A 90 6.29 6.20 -0.28
N GLY A 91 7.32 7.04 -0.19
CA GLY A 91 8.03 7.53 -1.37
C GLY A 91 8.67 6.35 -2.12
N ILE A 92 8.66 6.37 -3.46
CA ILE A 92 9.09 5.21 -4.25
C ILE A 92 10.53 4.80 -3.96
N ASP A 93 11.41 5.76 -3.64
CA ASP A 93 12.82 5.53 -3.29
C ASP A 93 12.98 4.84 -1.91
N ASN A 94 11.98 4.96 -1.04
CA ASN A 94 11.96 4.38 0.30
C ASN A 94 11.33 2.98 0.34
N LEU A 95 10.62 2.57 -0.72
CA LEU A 95 9.99 1.26 -0.79
C LEU A 95 11.01 0.10 -0.73
N PRO A 96 12.14 0.13 -1.47
CA PRO A 96 13.16 -0.93 -1.35
C PRO A 96 13.72 -1.05 0.07
N LEU A 97 13.86 0.06 0.79
CA LEU A 97 14.36 0.07 2.18
C LEU A 97 13.41 -0.67 3.11
N LEU A 98 12.09 -0.42 3.01
CA LEU A 98 11.07 -1.16 3.76
C LEU A 98 11.15 -2.66 3.45
N LEU A 99 11.28 -3.03 2.17
CA LEU A 99 11.30 -4.44 1.76
C LEU A 99 12.58 -5.15 2.23
N GLN A 100 13.69 -4.43 2.35
CA GLN A 100 14.96 -4.95 2.86
C GLN A 100 14.96 -5.09 4.38
N SER A 101 14.43 -4.12 5.13
CA SER A 101 14.44 -4.17 6.60
C SER A 101 13.59 -5.31 7.15
N LYS A 102 12.52 -5.71 6.43
CA LYS A 102 11.50 -6.67 6.89
C LYS A 102 10.79 -6.24 8.19
N ASP A 103 11.03 -5.01 8.63
CA ASP A 103 10.52 -4.42 9.86
C ASP A 103 9.85 -3.08 9.52
N VAL A 104 8.52 -3.09 9.63
CA VAL A 104 7.67 -1.91 9.38
C VAL A 104 7.90 -0.84 10.46
N GLU A 105 8.14 -1.24 11.71
CA GLU A 105 8.39 -0.29 12.80
C GLU A 105 9.74 0.39 12.66
N GLU A 106 10.78 -0.36 12.26
CA GLU A 106 12.09 0.22 11.96
C GLU A 106 12.01 1.22 10.82
N TYR A 107 11.24 0.91 9.78
CA TYR A 107 10.97 1.86 8.69
C TYR A 107 10.23 3.12 9.19
N LEU A 108 9.21 2.97 10.04
CA LEU A 108 8.49 4.11 10.61
C LEU A 108 9.44 5.01 11.44
N ARG A 109 10.32 4.41 12.26
CA ARG A 109 11.35 5.14 13.02
C ARG A 109 12.33 5.88 12.11
N PHE A 110 12.77 5.29 11.01
CA PHE A 110 13.61 5.94 10.01
C PHE A 110 12.90 7.12 9.34
N TYR A 111 11.65 6.93 8.95
CA TYR A 111 10.84 7.95 8.30
C TYR A 111 10.66 9.18 9.20
N GLU A 112 10.32 8.97 10.48
CA GLU A 112 10.18 10.04 11.46
C GLU A 112 11.48 10.81 11.73
N LYS A 113 12.64 10.15 11.63
CA LYS A 113 13.95 10.78 11.85
C LYS A 113 14.47 11.56 10.64
N THR A 114 14.07 11.18 9.43
CA THR A 114 14.62 11.70 8.17
C THR A 114 13.77 12.82 7.55
N TYR A 115 12.46 12.82 7.82
CA TYR A 115 11.50 13.73 7.15
C TYR A 115 10.72 14.62 8.13
N LYS A 116 11.18 14.78 9.37
CA LYS A 116 10.65 15.79 10.31
C LYS A 116 11.33 17.14 10.12
#